data_AF-A0A2N8ZN05-F1
#
_entry.id   AF-A0A2N8ZN05-F1
#
_cell.length_a   1.000
_cell.length_b   1.000
_cell.length_c   1.000
_cell.angle_alpha   90.00
_cell.angle_beta   90.00
_cell.angle_gamma   90.00
#
_symmetry.space_group_name_H-M   'P 1'
#
loop_
_entity.id
_entity.type
_entity.pdbx_description
1 polymer ?
#
loop_
_entity_poly.entity_id
_entity_poly.type
_entity_poly.pdbx_seq_one_letter_code
_entity_poly.pdbx_strand_id
1 'polypeptide(L)' 'MTIKGYTFSDAESKLNGISNISVFLRTGACPKELSFELIDHMHGEIESLQGILSFIRESKPKSDQSDLKIESIA' A
#
# COMPACT_ATOMS: atom_id res chain seq x y z
N MET A 1 4.24 -18.90 -13.58
CA MET A 1 4.34 -17.43 -13.42
C MET A 1 4.81 -17.18 -12.00
N THR A 2 6.04 -16.74 -11.80
CA THR A 2 6.53 -16.37 -10.46
C THR A 2 5.81 -15.09 -10.05
N ILE A 3 4.87 -15.20 -9.11
CA ILE A 3 4.19 -14.05 -8.54
C ILE A 3 5.26 -13.28 -7.76
N LYS A 4 5.85 -12.24 -8.36
CA LYS A 4 6.59 -11.24 -7.58
C LYS A 4 5.56 -10.62 -6.64
N GLY A 5 5.60 -11.02 -5.37
CA GLY A 5 4.72 -10.46 -4.35
C GLY A 5 5.00 -8.96 -4.15
N TYR A 6 3.99 -8.22 -3.71
CA TYR A 6 4.18 -6.84 -3.30
C TYR A 6 4.84 -6.77 -1.92
N THR A 7 5.68 -5.76 -1.73
CA THR A 7 6.40 -5.47 -0.48
C THR A 7 5.97 -4.14 0.13
N PHE A 8 6.33 -3.90 1.39
CA PHE A 8 6.11 -2.59 2.01
C PHE A 8 6.86 -1.46 1.30
N SER A 9 7.99 -1.75 0.64
CA SER A 9 8.71 -0.77 -0.17
C SER A 9 7.90 -0.31 -1.38
N ASP A 10 7.12 -1.21 -1.99
CA ASP A 10 6.24 -0.86 -3.11
C ASP A 10 5.10 0.05 -2.63
N ALA A 11 4.55 -0.23 -1.44
CA ALA A 11 3.53 0.60 -0.80
C ALA A 11 4.06 2.01 -0.47
N GLU A 12 5.26 2.09 0.10
CA GLU A 12 5.93 3.35 0.43
C GLU A 12 6.22 4.19 -0.81
N SER A 13 6.69 3.56 -1.90
CA SER A 13 6.93 4.26 -3.16
C SER A 13 5.66 4.89 -3.73
N LYS A 14 4.51 4.20 -3.66
CA LYS A 14 3.22 4.77 -4.09
C LYS A 14 2.78 5.93 -3.20
N LEU A 15 2.88 5.76 -1.89
CA LEU A 15 2.53 6.81 -0.93
C LEU A 15 3.35 8.08 -1.16
N ASN A 16 4.65 7.94 -1.45
CA ASN A 16 5.52 9.08 -1.78
C ASN A 16 5.09 9.77 -3.08
N GLY A 17 4.71 9.01 -4.11
CA GLY A 17 4.15 9.57 -5.36
C GLY A 17 2.91 10.41 -5.11
N ILE A 18 1.94 9.86 -4.37
CA ILE A 18 0.69 10.56 -3.98
C ILE A 18 1.00 11.83 -3.18
N SER A 19 1.92 11.75 -2.21
CA SER A 19 2.33 12.89 -1.39
C SER A 19 2.93 14.02 -2.23
N ASN A 20 3.82 13.70 -3.17
CA ASN A 20 4.44 14.69 -4.05
C ASN A 20 3.42 15.41 -4.93
N ILE A 21 2.45 14.68 -5.49
CA ILE A 21 1.38 15.28 -6.29
C ILE A 21 0.51 16.19 -5.42
N SER A 22 0.15 15.76 -4.21
CA SER A 22 -0.59 16.59 -3.25
C SER A 22 0.13 17.91 -2.93
N VAL A 23 1.45 17.85 -2.69
CA VAL A 23 2.27 19.04 -2.47
C VAL A 23 2.27 19.94 -3.70
N PHE A 24 2.45 19.38 -4.89
CA PHE A 24 2.43 20.13 -6.15
C PHE A 24 1.09 20.85 -6.36
N LEU A 25 -0.03 20.16 -6.20
CA LEU A 25 -1.38 20.73 -6.33
C LEU A 25 -1.60 21.88 -5.34
N ARG A 26 -1.08 21.77 -4.12
CA ARG A 26 -1.20 22.81 -3.08
C ARG A 26 -0.42 24.08 -3.40
N THR A 27 0.59 24.04 -4.27
CA THR A 27 1.38 25.23 -4.62
C THR A 27 0.60 26.30 -5.40
N GLY A 28 -0.55 25.94 -5.98
CA GLY A 28 -1.31 26.83 -6.86
C GLY A 28 -0.67 27.03 -8.24
N ALA A 29 0.47 26.40 -8.53
CA ALA A 29 1.16 26.45 -9.81
C ALA A 29 0.58 25.48 -10.86
N CYS A 30 -0.35 24.60 -10.46
CA CYS A 30 -0.96 23.63 -11.35
C CYS A 30 -2.08 24.26 -12.21
N PRO A 31 -1.99 24.19 -13.55
CA PRO A 31 -3.10 24.56 -14.43
C PRO A 31 -4.36 23.77 -14.10
N LYS A 32 -5.54 24.39 -14.23
CA LYS A 32 -6.81 23.76 -13.84
C LYS A 32 -7.05 22.46 -14.61
N GLU A 33 -6.76 22.45 -15.90
CA GLU A 33 -6.95 21.30 -16.78
C GLU A 33 -6.08 20.12 -16.32
N LEU A 34 -4.83 20.38 -15.94
CA LEU A 34 -3.91 19.37 -15.42
C LEU A 34 -4.27 18.91 -14.00
N SER A 35 -4.91 19.77 -13.21
CA SER A 35 -5.27 19.44 -11.83
C SER A 35 -6.29 18.30 -11.75
N PHE A 36 -7.24 18.23 -12.67
CA PHE A 36 -8.22 17.14 -12.73
C PHE A 36 -7.55 15.81 -13.08
N GLU A 37 -6.68 15.79 -14.10
CA GLU A 37 -5.94 14.58 -14.49
C GLU A 37 -5.04 14.06 -13.36
N LEU A 38 -4.38 14.97 -12.63
CA LEU A 38 -3.54 14.60 -11.49
C LEU A 38 -4.36 14.08 -10.30
N ILE A 39 -5.54 14.65 -10.06
CA ILE A 39 -6.46 14.15 -9.02
C ILE A 39 -6.95 12.74 -9.36
N ASP A 40 -7.34 12.49 -10.61
CA ASP A 40 -7.76 11.17 -11.08
C ASP A 40 -6.61 10.16 -10.99
N HIS A 41 -5.39 10.57 -11.38
CA HIS A 41 -4.21 9.73 -11.23
C HIS A 41 -3.91 9.40 -9.76
N MET A 42 -4.00 10.37 -8.84
CA MET A 42 -3.86 10.14 -7.40
C MET A 42 -4.91 9.13 -6.89
N HIS A 43 -6.15 9.20 -7.38
CA HIS A 43 -7.19 8.25 -7.01
C HIS A 43 -6.80 6.82 -7.40
N GLY A 44 -6.35 6.61 -8.65
CA GLY A 44 -5.90 5.30 -9.12
C GLY A 44 -4.68 4.78 -8.34
N GLU A 45 -3.75 5.65 -7.97
CA GLU A 45 -2.60 5.27 -7.13
C GLU A 45 -3.03 4.86 -5.72
N ILE A 46 -4.06 5.50 -5.15
CA ILE A 46 -4.64 5.12 -3.85
C ILE A 46 -5.30 3.74 -3.92
N GLU A 47 -6.10 3.47 -4.94
CA GLU A 47 -6.72 2.15 -5.15
C GLU A 47 -5.65 1.06 -5.29
N SER A 48 -4.59 1.35 -6.05
CA SER A 48 -3.46 0.45 -6.21
C SER A 48 -2.73 0.19 -4.89
N LEU A 49 -2.49 1.23 -4.09
CA LEU A 49 -1.90 1.12 -2.75
C LEU A 49 -2.77 0.27 -1.81
N GLN A 50 -4.09 0.44 -1.85
CA GLN A 50 -5.03 -0.40 -1.07
C GLN A 50 -4.94 -1.87 -1.48
N GLY A 51 -4.78 -2.16 -2.78
CA GLY A 51 -4.54 -3.51 -3.29
C GLY A 51 -3.24 -4.12 -2.76
N ILE A 52 -2.14 -3.35 -2.77
CA ILE A 52 -0.85 -3.76 -2.22
C ILE A 52 -0.97 -4.08 -0.72
N LEU A 53 -1.58 -3.18 0.06
CA LEU A 53 -1.75 -3.37 1.50
C LEU A 53 -2.64 -4.58 1.83
N SER A 54 -3.66 -4.83 1.02
CA SER A 54 -4.52 -6.01 1.16
C SER A 54 -3.76 -7.29 0.89
N PHE A 55 -2.97 -7.33 -0.18
CA PHE A 55 -2.07 -8.45 -0.48
C PHE A 55 -1.10 -8.73 0.68
N ILE A 56 -0.43 -7.68 1.20
CA ILE A 56 0.51 -7.83 2.30
C ILE A 56 -0.20 -8.35 3.56
N ARG A 57 -1.38 -7.83 3.88
CA ARG A 57 -2.18 -8.27 5.03
C ARG A 57 -2.55 -9.75 4.92
N GLU A 58 -2.97 -10.20 3.76
CA GLU A 58 -3.37 -11.59 3.50
C GLU A 58 -2.17 -12.55 3.40
N SER A 59 -1.01 -12.04 2.98
CA SER A 59 0.23 -12.81 2.90
C SER A 59 0.88 -13.09 4.25
N LYS A 60 0.43 -12.45 5.35
CA LYS A 60 0.91 -12.79 6.69
C LYS A 60 0.46 -14.21 7.03
N PRO A 61 1.37 -15.12 7.39
CA PRO A 61 0.96 -16.41 7.91
C PRO A 61 0.09 -16.18 9.14
N LYS A 62 -1.11 -16.78 9.16
CA LYS A 62 -1.88 -16.93 10.39
C LYS A 62 -0.94 -17.66 11.34
N SER A 63 -0.49 -17.00 12.39
CA SER A 63 0.21 -17.68 13.47
C SER A 63 -0.79 -18.67 14.05
N ASP A 64 -0.65 -19.95 13.73
CA ASP A 64 -1.36 -21.01 14.41
C ASP A 64 -0.98 -20.94 15.89
N GLN A 65 -1.91 -20.44 16.68
CA GLN A 65 -1.85 -20.43 18.13
C GLN A 65 -2.13 -21.85 18.62
N SER A 66 -1.21 -22.79 18.37
CA SER A 66 -1.35 -24.17 18.81
C SER A 66 0.00 -24.87 18.99
N ASP A 67 0.90 -24.33 19.83
CA ASP A 67 2.10 -25.07 20.25
C ASP A 67 2.60 -24.72 21.67
N LEU A 68 1.67 -24.52 22.62
CA LEU A 68 2.00 -24.50 24.05
C LEU A 68 1.04 -25.41 24.83
N LYS A 69 1.02 -26.70 24.46
CA LYS A 69 0.76 -27.79 25.41
C LYS A 69 2.06 -28.57 25.58
N ILE A 70 3.02 -27.99 26.32
CA ILE A 70 3.99 -28.85 27.00
C ILE A 70 3.23 -29.40 28.20
N GLU A 71 2.79 -30.64 28.04
CA GLU A 71 2.33 -31.49 29.13
C GLU A 71 3.41 -31.49 30.22
N SER A 72 3.13 -30.79 31.32
CA SER A 72 3.84 -31.01 32.58
C SER A 72 3.36 -32.34 33.16
N ILE A 73 3.87 -33.44 32.60
CA ILE A 73 3.82 -34.77 33.23
C ILE A 73 5.25 -35.31 33.23
N ALA A 74 5.97 -35.04 34.32
CA ALA A 74 7.00 -35.89 34.93
C ALA A 74 7.35 -35.33 36.30
#